data_AF-A0A7S1H931-F1
#
_entry.id   AF-A0A7S1H931-F1
#
_cell.length_a   1.000
_cell.length_b   1.000
_cell.length_c   1.000
_cell.angle_alpha   90.00
_cell.angle_beta   90.00
_cell.angle_gamma   90.00
#
_symmetry.space_group_name_H-M   'P 1'
#
loop_
_entity.id
_entity.type
_entity.pdbx_description
1 polymer ?
#
loop_
_entity_poly.entity_id
_entity_poly.type
_entity_poly.pdbx_seq_one_letter_code
_entity_poly.pdbx_strand_id
1 'polypeptide(L)'
;AGTKAEEGGRQLRVPQDHKTIMTAIKHAEEGDQIVIAPGHYREAVVVQGKNIELIGGGSMQHLLLESPAGEKVCKAVIMVQGGMVRVRNLMIKGSEGVDGIR
;
A
#
# COMPACT_ATOMS: atom_id res chain seq x y z
N ALA A 1 -16.74 29.28 7.40
CA ALA A 1 -15.85 28.48 8.27
C ALA A 1 -15.86 27.05 7.74
N GLY A 2 -14.88 26.71 6.90
CA GLY A 2 -14.67 25.34 6.41
C GLY A 2 -13.51 24.75 7.20
N THR A 3 -13.79 23.68 7.95
CA THR A 3 -12.86 23.03 8.86
C THR A 3 -11.63 22.52 8.11
N LYS A 4 -10.48 23.03 8.55
CA LYS A 4 -9.11 22.56 8.34
C LYS A 4 -9.06 21.03 8.16
N ALA A 5 -8.79 20.57 6.93
CA ALA A 5 -8.35 19.20 6.72
C ALA A 5 -6.99 19.06 7.40
N GLU A 6 -6.92 18.11 8.32
CA GLU A 6 -5.70 17.77 9.06
C GLU A 6 -4.58 17.41 8.09
N GLU A 7 -3.34 17.75 8.46
CA GLU A 7 -2.12 17.61 7.67
C GLU A 7 -2.00 16.20 7.06
N GLY A 8 -2.35 16.07 5.78
CA GLY A 8 -2.30 14.82 5.04
C GLY A 8 -1.94 15.13 3.61
N GLY A 9 -1.00 14.37 3.05
CA GLY A 9 -0.59 14.47 1.66
C GLY A 9 -1.74 14.15 0.70
N ARG A 10 -1.44 14.17 -0.59
CA ARG A 10 -2.39 13.94 -1.67
C ARG A 10 -2.89 12.51 -1.64
N GLN A 11 -4.07 12.29 -2.24
CA GLN A 11 -4.60 10.96 -2.46
C GLN A 11 -4.24 10.47 -3.87
N LEU A 12 -3.62 9.29 -3.96
CA LEU A 12 -3.32 8.57 -5.18
C LEU A 12 -4.18 7.30 -5.24
N ARG A 13 -4.96 7.13 -6.30
CA ARG A 13 -5.93 6.02 -6.42
C ARG A 13 -5.43 4.93 -7.34
N VAL A 14 -5.58 3.68 -6.90
CA VAL A 14 -5.25 2.49 -7.68
C VAL A 14 -6.54 1.69 -7.90
N PRO A 15 -6.93 1.37 -9.16
CA PRO A 15 -6.18 1.58 -10.40
C PRO A 15 -6.44 2.93 -11.12
N GLN A 16 -7.24 3.84 -10.56
CA GLN A 16 -7.80 4.99 -11.27
C GLN A 16 -6.75 6.01 -11.73
N ASP A 17 -5.84 6.41 -10.84
CA ASP A 17 -4.76 7.36 -11.14
C ASP A 17 -3.49 6.60 -11.58
N HIS A 18 -3.24 5.45 -10.95
CA HIS A 18 -2.12 4.57 -11.27
C HIS A 18 -2.59 3.13 -11.36
N LYS A 19 -2.24 2.44 -12.44
CA LYS A 19 -2.67 1.05 -12.68
C LYS A 19 -2.18 0.04 -11.64
N THR A 20 -1.10 0.35 -10.92
CA THR A 20 -0.44 -0.57 -9.98
C THR A 20 -0.09 0.14 -8.68
N ILE A 21 -0.01 -0.62 -7.58
CA ILE A 21 0.31 -0.09 -6.25
C ILE A 21 1.74 0.45 -6.25
N MET A 22 2.68 -0.26 -6.88
CA MET A 22 4.07 0.20 -6.97
C MET A 22 4.23 1.50 -7.77
N THR A 23 3.41 1.73 -8.80
CA THR A 23 3.48 3.00 -9.55
C THR A 23 2.98 4.15 -8.69
N ALA A 24 1.92 3.95 -7.89
CA ALA A 24 1.45 4.96 -6.95
C ALA A 24 2.53 5.32 -5.91
N ILE A 25 3.21 4.34 -5.32
CA ILE A 25 4.30 4.57 -4.33
C ILE A 25 5.47 5.36 -4.92
N LYS A 26 5.81 5.12 -6.19
CA LYS A 26 6.87 5.87 -6.88
C LYS A 26 6.52 7.35 -7.00
N HIS A 27 5.25 7.68 -7.23
CA HIS A 27 4.76 9.05 -7.37
C HIS A 27 4.34 9.70 -6.05
N ALA A 28 4.15 8.90 -5.00
CA ALA A 28 3.81 9.38 -3.66
C ALA A 28 4.95 10.21 -3.06
N GLU A 29 4.57 11.28 -2.38
CA GLU A 29 5.42 12.11 -1.55
C GLU A 29 5.16 11.85 -0.06
N GLU A 30 5.94 12.49 0.79
CA GLU A 30 5.80 12.40 2.24
C GLU A 30 4.39 12.82 2.69
N GLY A 31 3.73 11.96 3.46
CA GLY A 31 2.38 12.17 3.97
C GLY A 31 1.25 11.74 3.03
N ASP A 32 1.56 11.31 1.80
CA ASP A 32 0.54 10.91 0.82
C ASP A 32 -0.21 9.63 1.23
N GLN A 33 -1.44 9.53 0.73
CA GLN A 33 -2.32 8.38 0.93
C GLN A 33 -2.56 7.67 -0.40
N ILE A 34 -2.36 6.36 -0.40
CA ILE A 34 -2.62 5.49 -1.54
C ILE A 34 -3.90 4.71 -1.27
N VAL A 35 -4.95 5.03 -2.02
CA VAL A 35 -6.27 4.40 -1.90
C VAL A 35 -6.40 3.32 -2.96
N ILE A 36 -6.48 2.07 -2.52
CA ILE A 36 -6.45 0.88 -3.37
C ILE A 36 -7.88 0.35 -3.46
N ALA A 37 -8.49 0.40 -4.63
CA ALA A 37 -9.82 -0.14 -4.84
C ALA A 37 -9.84 -1.68 -4.63
N PRO A 38 -11.02 -2.26 -4.36
CA PRO A 38 -11.17 -3.72 -4.33
C PRO A 38 -10.67 -4.37 -5.62
N GLY A 39 -9.89 -5.44 -5.49
CA GLY A 39 -9.31 -6.17 -6.61
C GLY A 39 -8.25 -7.17 -6.17
N HIS A 40 -7.79 -7.99 -7.11
CA HIS A 40 -6.68 -8.90 -6.91
C HIS A 40 -5.41 -8.30 -7.51
N TYR A 41 -4.46 -7.98 -6.64
CA TYR A 41 -3.18 -7.39 -6.99
C TYR A 41 -2.08 -8.41 -6.75
N ARG A 42 -1.34 -8.78 -7.79
CA ARG A 42 -0.17 -9.66 -7.72
C ARG A 42 1.10 -8.84 -7.86
N GLU A 43 1.52 -8.21 -6.78
CA GLU A 43 2.63 -7.26 -6.76
C GLU A 43 3.49 -7.43 -5.50
N ALA A 44 4.79 -7.22 -5.65
CA ALA A 44 5.69 -7.01 -4.53
C ALA A 44 5.78 -5.50 -4.26
N VAL A 45 5.30 -5.08 -3.09
CA VAL A 45 5.23 -3.66 -2.70
C VAL A 45 6.47 -3.29 -1.89
N VAL A 46 7.21 -2.27 -2.32
CA VAL A 46 8.42 -1.77 -1.66
C VAL A 46 8.30 -0.27 -1.43
N VAL A 47 8.37 0.15 -0.16
CA VAL A 47 8.39 1.56 0.24
C VAL A 47 9.78 1.90 0.76
N GLN A 48 10.37 2.98 0.25
CA GLN A 48 11.73 3.40 0.57
C GLN A 48 11.72 4.84 1.12
N GLY A 49 12.01 5.00 2.41
CA GLY A 49 12.32 6.29 3.01
C GLY A 49 11.21 7.35 2.95
N LYS A 50 9.94 6.93 2.92
CA LYS A 50 8.77 7.83 2.90
C LYS A 50 7.74 7.42 3.95
N ASN A 51 7.07 8.39 4.55
CA ASN A 51 5.92 8.15 5.41
C ASN A 51 4.64 8.26 4.60
N ILE A 52 4.08 7.13 4.20
CA ILE A 52 2.86 7.07 3.39
C ILE A 52 1.85 6.13 4.02
N GLU A 53 0.62 6.22 3.54
CA GLU A 53 -0.46 5.35 3.97
C GLU A 53 -1.00 4.51 2.83
N LEU A 54 -1.16 3.20 3.06
CA LEU A 54 -1.83 2.28 2.16
C LEU A 54 -3.21 1.96 2.72
N ILE A 55 -4.27 2.32 1.99
CA ILE A 55 -5.65 2.20 2.42
C ILE A 55 -6.43 1.36 1.40
N GLY A 56 -6.97 0.22 1.82
CA GLY A 56 -7.98 -0.47 1.03
C GLY A 56 -9.28 0.34 0.97
N GLY A 57 -9.80 0.58 -0.23
CA GLY A 57 -11.11 1.17 -0.46
C GLY A 57 -12.21 0.12 -0.43
N GLY A 58 -13.40 0.47 0.06
CA GLY A 58 -14.55 -0.44 0.11
C GLY A 58 -14.49 -1.49 1.24
N SER A 59 -15.28 -2.56 1.12
CA SER A 59 -15.31 -3.66 2.08
C SER A 59 -14.08 -4.57 1.94
N MET A 60 -13.41 -4.92 3.05
CA MET A 60 -12.19 -5.77 3.13
C MET A 60 -12.24 -7.10 2.36
N GLN A 61 -13.43 -7.57 1.98
CA GLN A 61 -13.66 -8.92 1.46
C GLN A 61 -13.17 -9.10 0.00
N HIS A 62 -12.72 -8.03 -0.66
CA HIS A 62 -12.42 -8.07 -2.11
C HIS A 62 -11.04 -7.52 -2.49
N LEU A 63 -10.19 -7.11 -1.55
CA LEU A 63 -8.86 -6.60 -1.86
C LEU A 63 -7.80 -7.60 -1.42
N LEU A 64 -7.29 -8.37 -2.38
CA LEU A 64 -6.25 -9.37 -2.16
C LEU A 64 -4.94 -8.87 -2.74
N LEU A 65 -3.96 -8.64 -1.88
CA LEU A 65 -2.57 -8.42 -2.30
C LEU A 65 -1.78 -9.73 -2.11
N GLU A 66 -1.23 -10.23 -3.21
CA GLU A 66 -0.52 -11.52 -3.28
C GLU A 66 0.89 -11.31 -3.83
N SER A 67 1.87 -12.01 -3.26
CA SER A 67 3.25 -11.98 -3.77
C SER A 67 3.31 -12.63 -5.16
N PRO A 68 4.06 -12.07 -6.12
CA PRO A 68 4.27 -12.71 -7.42
C PRO A 68 5.17 -13.97 -7.35
N ALA A 69 5.71 -14.35 -6.18
CA ALA A 69 6.79 -15.32 -6.08
C ALA A 69 6.39 -16.79 -6.34
N GLY A 70 7.14 -17.46 -7.23
CA GLY A 70 7.42 -18.90 -7.16
C GLY A 70 8.54 -19.20 -6.14
N GLU A 71 8.81 -20.48 -5.87
CA GLU A 71 9.48 -21.07 -4.69
C GLU A 71 10.79 -20.45 -4.12
N LYS A 72 11.42 -19.44 -4.73
CA LYS A 72 12.74 -18.92 -4.29
C LYS A 72 12.94 -17.39 -4.38
N VAL A 73 11.92 -16.57 -4.16
CA VAL A 73 12.09 -15.10 -4.06
C VAL A 73 11.31 -14.56 -2.86
N CYS A 74 11.78 -13.45 -2.29
CA CYS A 74 11.17 -12.70 -1.18
C CYS A 74 9.63 -12.81 -1.21
N LYS A 75 9.09 -13.60 -0.29
CA LYS A 75 7.63 -13.79 -0.12
C LYS A 75 6.97 -12.58 0.52
N ALA A 76 7.76 -11.63 1.02
CA ALA A 76 7.27 -10.39 1.59
C ALA A 76 6.46 -9.61 0.56
N VAL A 77 5.17 -9.47 0.84
CA VAL A 77 4.23 -8.73 0.00
C VAL A 77 4.43 -7.22 0.13
N ILE A 78 4.77 -6.76 1.34
CA ILE A 78 5.12 -5.37 1.63
C ILE A 78 6.50 -5.36 2.30
N MET A 79 7.43 -4.62 1.72
CA MET A 79 8.75 -4.35 2.29
C MET A 79 8.88 -2.85 2.58
N VAL A 80 9.26 -2.52 3.82
CA VAL A 80 9.49 -1.13 4.25
C VAL A 80 10.98 -0.98 4.53
N GLN A 81 11.65 -0.12 3.78
CA GLN A 81 13.06 0.19 3.93
C GLN A 81 13.20 1.66 4.33
N GLY A 82 13.10 1.90 5.65
CA GLY A 82 13.06 3.26 6.22
C GLY A 82 11.70 3.96 6.05
N GLY A 83 11.45 4.98 6.87
CA GLY A 83 10.16 5.65 6.96
C GLY A 83 9.11 4.83 7.73
N MET A 84 7.88 5.32 7.73
CA MET A 84 6.72 4.74 8.41
C MET A 84 5.60 4.47 7.42
N VAL A 85 5.19 3.21 7.28
CA VAL A 85 4.04 2.85 6.46
C VAL A 85 2.87 2.47 7.36
N ARG A 86 1.76 3.18 7.21
CA ARG A 86 0.49 2.77 7.81
C ARG A 86 -0.30 1.96 6.81
N VAL A 87 -0.80 0.80 7.24
CA VAL A 87 -1.57 -0.12 6.41
C VAL A 87 -2.96 -0.26 7.02
N ARG A 88 -4.00 0.09 6.28
CA ARG A 88 -5.39 0.00 6.72
C ARG A 88 -6.25 -0.72 5.69
N ASN A 89 -7.22 -1.49 6.16
CA ASN A 89 -8.27 -2.07 5.33
C ASN A 89 -7.80 -3.03 4.21
N LEU A 90 -6.68 -3.74 4.42
CA LEU A 90 -6.04 -4.61 3.41
C LEU A 90 -6.04 -6.08 3.85
N MET A 91 -6.38 -7.00 2.94
CA MET A 91 -6.14 -8.44 3.10
C MET A 91 -4.89 -8.84 2.30
N ILE A 92 -3.90 -9.40 3.00
CA ILE A 92 -2.62 -9.83 2.43
C ILE A 92 -2.56 -11.35 2.50
N LYS A 93 -2.22 -12.01 1.39
CA LYS A 93 -2.04 -13.47 1.33
C LYS A 93 -0.68 -13.82 0.78
N GLY A 94 0.00 -14.77 1.43
CA GLY A 94 1.28 -15.31 0.98
C GLY A 94 2.54 -14.61 1.53
N SER A 95 2.41 -13.71 2.51
CA SER A 95 3.58 -13.13 3.18
C SER A 95 4.15 -14.07 4.24
N GLU A 96 5.33 -14.64 4.01
CA GLU A 96 6.20 -15.12 5.10
C GLU A 96 7.07 -13.93 5.57
N GLY A 97 6.93 -13.54 6.84
CA GLY A 97 7.79 -12.53 7.48
C GLY A 97 7.28 -11.09 7.37
N VAL A 98 6.12 -10.78 7.95
CA VAL A 98 5.84 -9.38 8.35
C VAL A 98 6.56 -9.10 9.67
N ASP A 99 7.86 -8.81 9.61
CA ASP A 99 8.58 -8.27 10.77
C ASP A 99 8.38 -6.74 10.80
N GLY A 100 7.88 -6.21 11.93
CA GLY A 100 7.82 -4.76 12.17
C GLY A 100 6.49 -4.02 11.88
N ILE A 101 5.37 -4.68 11.58
CA ILE A 101 4.07 -4.00 11.53
C ILE A 101 3.53 -3.87 12.97
N ARG A 102 3.65 -2.68 13.56
CA ARG A 102 2.92 -2.26 14.77
C ARG A 102 1.82 -1.27 14.41
#